data_AF-A0A7K0PHB2-F1
#
_entry.id   AF-A0A7K0PHB2-F1
#
_cell.length_a   1.000
_cell.length_b   1.000
_cell.length_c   1.000
_cell.angle_alpha   90.00
_cell.angle_beta   90.00
_cell.angle_gamma   90.00
#
_symmetry.space_group_name_H-M   'P 1'
#
loop_
_entity.id
_entity.type
_entity.pdbx_description
1 polymer ?
#
loop_
_entity_poly.entity_id
_entity_poly.type
_entity_poly.pdbx_seq_one_letter_code
_entity_poly.pdbx_strand_id
1 'polypeptide(L)'
;MAHLGKKVARGLLENDPGDPEDHSGWRGALQDAADLSRQDPGVLRVADEIHQAARDITTAAAVRAYATSTLVVVPSGPGSWVLRGMLDRLEAIAD
;
A
#
# COMPACT_ATOMS: atom_id res chain seq x y z
N MET A 1 10.55 -0.06 2.94
CA MET A 1 9.19 -0.64 3.02
C MET A 1 8.16 0.34 3.56
N ALA A 2 8.26 0.86 4.79
CA ALA A 2 7.27 1.83 5.31
C ALA A 2 7.10 3.08 4.42
N HIS A 3 8.19 3.62 3.85
CA HIS A 3 8.09 4.73 2.89
C HIS A 3 7.33 4.36 1.61
N LEU A 4 7.36 3.10 1.17
CA LEU A 4 6.57 2.64 0.01
C LEU A 4 5.09 2.55 0.39
N GLY A 5 4.77 2.06 1.59
CA GLY A 5 3.42 2.14 2.14
C GLY A 5 2.85 3.58 2.14
N LYS A 6 3.68 4.56 2.52
CA LYS A 6 3.31 5.99 2.45
C LYS A 6 3.02 6.45 1.02
N LYS A 7 3.85 6.03 0.04
CA LYS A 7 3.63 6.30 -1.38
C LYS A 7 2.34 5.65 -1.90
N VAL A 8 2.08 4.40 -1.54
CA VAL A 8 0.86 3.67 -1.91
C VAL A 8 -0.38 4.41 -1.40
N ALA A 9 -0.42 4.74 -0.10
CA ALA A 9 -1.54 5.49 0.47
C ALA A 9 -1.74 6.84 -0.22
N ARG A 10 -0.66 7.57 -0.51
CA ARG A 10 -0.73 8.82 -1.27
C ARG A 10 -1.33 8.62 -2.66
N GLY A 11 -0.81 7.66 -3.43
CA GLY A 11 -1.29 7.39 -4.79
C GLY A 11 -2.76 6.96 -4.82
N LEU A 12 -3.21 6.18 -3.83
CA LEU A 12 -4.63 5.82 -3.71
C LEU A 12 -5.53 7.04 -3.46
N LEU A 13 -5.11 7.96 -2.58
CA LEU A 13 -5.85 9.20 -2.29
C LEU A 13 -5.87 10.17 -3.47
N GLU A 14 -4.79 10.21 -4.24
CA GLU A 14 -4.67 11.05 -5.44
C GLU A 14 -5.32 10.38 -6.67
N ASN A 15 -5.85 9.16 -6.52
CA ASN A 15 -6.33 8.31 -7.61
C ASN A 15 -5.29 8.18 -8.75
N ASP A 16 -4.02 8.06 -8.35
CA ASP A 16 -2.85 7.93 -9.23
C ASP A 16 -2.37 6.48 -9.26
N PRO A 17 -2.90 5.65 -10.19
CA PRO A 17 -2.41 4.29 -10.36
C PRO A 17 -0.93 4.23 -10.73
N GLY A 18 -0.43 5.21 -11.48
CA GLY A 18 0.89 5.16 -12.10
C GLY A 18 1.14 3.89 -12.93
N ASP A 19 2.42 3.65 -13.20
CA ASP A 19 2.93 2.54 -13.99
C ASP A 19 3.94 1.72 -13.16
N PRO A 20 3.77 0.39 -13.05
CA PRO A 20 4.74 -0.48 -12.39
C PRO A 20 6.12 -0.51 -13.07
N GLU A 21 6.22 -0.37 -14.39
CA GLU A 21 7.49 -0.41 -15.12
C GLU A 21 8.30 0.89 -14.94
N ASP A 22 7.61 2.03 -14.85
CA ASP A 22 8.22 3.33 -14.57
C ASP A 22 8.29 3.65 -13.05
N HIS A 23 7.91 2.70 -12.20
CA HIS A 23 7.92 2.83 -10.73
C HIS A 23 7.17 4.09 -10.21
N SER A 24 6.04 4.41 -10.84
CA SER A 24 5.21 5.59 -10.53
C SER A 24 3.86 5.23 -9.89
N GLY A 25 3.24 6.20 -9.22
CA GLY A 25 1.94 6.04 -8.54
C GLY A 25 1.92 4.93 -7.48
N TRP A 26 0.73 4.44 -7.14
CA TRP A 26 0.61 3.36 -6.16
C TRP A 26 1.02 1.98 -6.73
N ARG A 27 0.91 1.75 -8.05
CA ARG A 27 1.35 0.49 -8.69
C ARG A 27 2.87 0.35 -8.65
N GLY A 28 3.60 1.40 -9.00
CA GLY A 28 5.06 1.42 -8.94
C GLY A 28 5.60 1.24 -7.53
N ALA A 29 4.96 1.87 -6.54
CA ALA A 29 5.35 1.69 -5.14
C ALA A 29 5.12 0.25 -4.62
N LEU A 30 4.10 -0.45 -5.13
CA LEU A 30 3.89 -1.88 -4.82
C LEU A 30 4.88 -2.78 -5.56
N GLN A 31 5.23 -2.45 -6.81
CA GLN A 31 6.27 -3.16 -7.56
C GLN A 31 7.63 -3.04 -6.86
N ASP A 32 8.03 -1.82 -6.46
CA ASP A 32 9.21 -1.55 -5.63
C ASP A 32 9.21 -2.41 -4.36
N ALA A 33 8.05 -2.52 -3.71
CA ALA A 33 7.89 -3.28 -2.49
C ALA A 33 8.08 -4.78 -2.74
N ALA A 34 7.51 -5.30 -3.83
CA ALA A 34 7.69 -6.69 -4.23
C ALA A 34 9.16 -6.98 -4.55
N ASP A 35 9.82 -6.13 -5.35
CA ASP A 35 11.21 -6.34 -5.75
C ASP A 35 12.19 -6.27 -4.57
N LEU A 36 12.08 -5.26 -3.71
CA LEU A 36 12.95 -5.11 -2.52
C LEU A 36 12.74 -6.22 -1.50
N SER A 37 11.55 -6.82 -1.45
CA SER A 37 11.25 -7.95 -0.57
C SER A 37 11.57 -9.31 -1.19
N ARG A 38 12.15 -9.36 -2.40
CA ARG A 38 12.37 -10.58 -3.18
C ARG A 38 11.08 -11.37 -3.40
N GLN A 39 10.02 -10.65 -3.77
CA GLN A 39 8.71 -11.19 -4.09
C GLN A 39 8.07 -11.87 -2.87
N ASP A 40 8.13 -11.22 -1.70
CA ASP A 40 7.53 -11.73 -0.46
C ASP A 40 6.03 -12.00 -0.66
N PRO A 41 5.52 -13.20 -0.32
CA PRO A 41 4.11 -13.55 -0.55
C PRO A 41 3.10 -12.63 0.15
N GLY A 42 3.47 -12.04 1.29
CA GLY A 42 2.62 -11.08 1.99
C GLY A 42 2.53 -9.75 1.24
N VAL A 43 3.63 -9.28 0.66
CA VAL A 43 3.63 -8.08 -0.20
C VAL A 43 2.83 -8.33 -1.47
N LEU A 44 2.99 -9.49 -2.12
CA LEU A 44 2.23 -9.84 -3.32
C LEU A 44 0.73 -9.92 -3.05
N ARG A 45 0.32 -10.55 -1.95
CA ARG A 45 -1.10 -10.56 -1.53
C ARG A 45 -1.64 -9.14 -1.33
N VAL A 46 -0.91 -8.28 -0.61
CA VAL A 46 -1.33 -6.89 -0.41
C VAL A 46 -1.44 -6.16 -1.74
N ALA A 47 -0.51 -6.39 -2.67
CA ALA A 47 -0.55 -5.76 -3.99
C ALA A 47 -1.78 -6.22 -4.80
N ASP A 48 -2.08 -7.51 -4.81
CA ASP A 48 -3.26 -8.07 -5.48
C ASP A 48 -4.57 -7.52 -4.89
N GLU A 49 -4.68 -7.49 -3.56
CA GLU A 49 -5.86 -6.95 -2.86
C GLU A 49 -6.08 -5.47 -3.16
N ILE A 50 -5.01 -4.65 -3.11
CA ILE A 50 -5.08 -3.24 -3.47
C ILE A 50 -5.48 -3.09 -4.94
N HIS A 51 -4.95 -3.91 -5.85
CA HIS A 51 -5.29 -3.83 -7.26
C HIS A 51 -6.79 -4.08 -7.51
N GLN A 52 -7.37 -5.03 -6.78
CA GLN A 52 -8.80 -5.35 -6.85
C GLN A 52 -9.66 -4.26 -6.20
N ALA A 53 -9.22 -3.69 -5.08
CA ALA A 53 -10.01 -2.75 -4.28
C ALA A 53 -9.73 -1.27 -4.59
N ALA A 54 -8.74 -0.92 -5.42
CA ALA A 54 -8.24 0.45 -5.60
C ALA A 54 -9.32 1.49 -5.91
N ARG A 55 -10.37 1.09 -6.65
CA ARG A 55 -11.51 1.96 -6.98
C ARG A 55 -12.40 2.27 -5.77
N ASP A 56 -12.42 1.38 -4.79
CA ASP A 56 -13.24 1.47 -3.58
C ASP A 56 -12.45 2.11 -2.42
N ILE A 57 -11.12 2.02 -2.42
CA ILE A 57 -10.25 2.57 -1.36
C ILE A 57 -9.67 3.95 -1.71
N THR A 58 -10.50 4.86 -2.19
CA THR A 58 -10.08 6.21 -2.65
C THR A 58 -10.14 7.30 -1.57
N THR A 59 -10.63 6.97 -0.37
CA THR A 59 -10.75 7.93 0.75
C THR A 59 -9.81 7.57 1.89
N ALA A 60 -9.41 8.56 2.69
CA ALA A 60 -8.56 8.32 3.87
C ALA A 60 -9.16 7.30 4.84
N ALA A 61 -10.49 7.32 5.04
CA ALA A 61 -11.20 6.36 5.87
C ALA A 61 -11.15 4.93 5.29
N ALA A 62 -11.35 4.78 3.98
CA ALA A 62 -11.30 3.48 3.30
C ALA A 62 -9.87 2.90 3.27
N VAL A 63 -8.85 3.72 2.98
CA VAL A 63 -7.44 3.31 3.04
C VAL A 63 -7.06 2.88 4.47
N ARG A 64 -7.51 3.62 5.50
CA ARG A 64 -7.30 3.23 6.90
C ARG A 64 -7.96 1.89 7.23
N ALA A 65 -9.23 1.72 6.86
CA ALA A 65 -9.98 0.50 7.13
C ALA A 65 -9.33 -0.72 6.45
N TYR A 66 -8.91 -0.58 5.20
CA TYR A 66 -8.17 -1.60 4.47
C TYR A 66 -6.86 -1.95 5.17
N ALA A 67 -6.01 -0.96 5.46
CA ALA A 67 -4.69 -1.21 6.04
C ALA A 67 -4.78 -1.84 7.43
N THR A 68 -5.69 -1.36 8.29
CA THR A 68 -5.90 -1.92 9.64
C THR A 68 -6.41 -3.35 9.60
N SER A 69 -7.41 -3.66 8.77
CA SER A 69 -7.97 -5.02 8.68
C SER A 69 -6.97 -6.02 8.11
N THR A 70 -6.22 -5.61 7.07
CA THR A 70 -5.22 -6.46 6.42
C THR A 70 -4.02 -6.72 7.33
N LEU A 71 -3.63 -5.75 8.15
CA LEU A 71 -2.50 -5.89 9.09
C LEU A 71 -2.75 -6.98 10.15
N VAL A 72 -4.01 -7.29 10.47
CA VAL A 72 -4.37 -8.38 11.40
C VAL A 72 -4.04 -9.75 10.82
N VAL A 73 -4.08 -9.90 9.49
CA VAL A 73 -4.04 -11.20 8.80
C VAL A 73 -2.81 -11.41 7.93
N VAL A 74 -1.96 -10.39 7.71
CA VAL A 74 -0.70 -10.52 6.98
C VAL A 74 0.43 -10.90 7.95
N PRO A 75 0.94 -12.16 7.91
CA PRO A 75 1.98 -12.61 8.82
C PRO A 75 3.40 -12.17 8.38
N SER A 76 3.55 -11.54 7.20
CA SER A 76 4.87 -11.19 6.66
C SER A 76 5.36 -9.87 7.23
N GLY A 77 6.65 -9.84 7.60
CA GLY A 77 7.32 -8.61 8.03
C GLY A 77 7.25 -7.53 6.95
N PRO A 78 7.69 -7.79 5.70
CA PRO A 78 7.65 -6.81 4.62
C PRO A 78 6.25 -6.27 4.32
N GLY A 79 5.23 -7.15 4.24
CA GLY A 79 3.83 -6.76 4.02
C GLY A 79 3.29 -5.89 5.17
N SER A 80 3.58 -6.27 6.42
CA SER A 80 3.23 -5.46 7.60
C SER A 80 3.85 -4.07 7.54
N TRP A 81 5.10 -3.93 7.07
CA TRP A 81 5.75 -2.63 6.91
C TRP A 81 5.08 -1.75 5.85
N VAL A 82 4.59 -2.32 4.74
CA VAL A 82 3.82 -1.57 3.74
C VAL A 82 2.53 -1.04 4.36
N LEU A 83 1.76 -1.92 5.02
CA LEU A 83 0.49 -1.56 5.65
C LEU A 83 0.65 -0.52 6.76
N ARG A 84 1.66 -0.65 7.63
CA ARG A 84 2.00 0.37 8.63
C ARG A 84 2.37 1.70 7.98
N GLY A 85 3.16 1.67 6.91
CA GLY A 85 3.48 2.87 6.14
C GLY A 85 2.24 3.58 5.59
N MET A 86 1.22 2.83 5.15
CA MET A 86 -0.06 3.41 4.74
C MET A 86 -0.75 4.12 5.91
N LEU A 87 -0.80 3.50 7.09
CA LEU A 87 -1.39 4.09 8.29
C LEU A 87 -0.65 5.36 8.75
N ASP A 88 0.68 5.33 8.81
CA ASP A 88 1.50 6.49 9.16
C ASP A 88 1.21 7.71 8.26
N ARG A 89 0.97 7.49 6.95
CA ARG A 89 0.65 8.56 6.00
C ARG A 89 -0.69 9.23 6.34
N LEU A 90 -1.65 8.44 6.81
CA LEU A 90 -3.00 8.89 7.15
C LEU A 90 -3.06 9.59 8.51
N GLU A 91 -2.17 9.25 9.43
CA GLU A 91 -1.98 10.01 10.68
C GLU A 91 -1.42 11.40 10.38
N ALA A 92 -0.40 11.49 9.52
CA ALA A 92 0.22 12.76 9.13
C ALA A 92 -0.66 13.75 8.32
N ILE A 93 -1.90 13.38 7.96
CA ILE A 93 -2.89 14.30 7.33
C ILE A 93 -4.07 14.60 8.25
N ALA A 94 -4.16 13.91 9.39
CA ALA A 94 -5.20 14.13 10.38
C ALA A 94 -4.80 15.22 11.40
N ASP A 95 -3.49 15.49 11.50
CA ASP A 95 -2.88 16.61 12.24
C ASP A 95 -2.81 17.88 11.37
#